data_AF-A0A7C5RT53-F1
#
_entry.id   AF-A0A7C5RT53-F1
#
_cell.length_a   1.000
_cell.length_b   1.000
_cell.length_c   1.000
_cell.angle_alpha   90.00
_cell.angle_beta   90.00
_cell.angle_gamma   90.00
#
_symmetry.space_group_name_H-M   'P 1'
#
loop_
_entity.id
_entity.type
_entity.pdbx_description
1 polymer ?
#
loop_
_entity_poly.entity_id
_entity_poly.type
_entity_poly.pdbx_seq_one_letter_code
_entity_poly.pdbx_strand_id
1 'polypeptide(L)'
;MTVRGQVTLSWRLRLLVVTVLGMGALGILLGSLRLLSITRQARGVLQQEVPAIELLLNIDRDAYQAQYALERSLLASGPEEREEQLADFRENAQQTGERWEQYKALVPGSDAERAQWEIY
;
A
#
# COMPACT_ATOMS: atom_id res chain seq x y z
N MET A 1 -32.54 63.12 -5.83
CA MET A 1 -32.48 62.46 -4.50
C MET A 1 -31.44 61.36 -4.55
N THR A 2 -30.22 61.63 -4.07
CA THR A 2 -29.11 60.66 -4.07
C THR A 2 -28.90 60.16 -2.65
N VAL A 3 -29.39 58.94 -2.37
CA VAL A 3 -29.16 58.26 -1.09
C VAL A 3 -27.70 57.80 -1.06
N ARG A 4 -26.81 58.65 -0.55
CA ARG A 4 -25.42 58.28 -0.28
C ARG A 4 -25.37 57.63 1.10
N GLY A 5 -25.65 56.33 1.15
CA GLY A 5 -25.52 55.54 2.37
C GLY A 5 -24.08 55.62 2.88
N GLN A 6 -23.84 56.45 3.90
CA GLN A 6 -22.53 56.51 4.55
C GLN A 6 -22.36 55.22 5.36
N VAL A 7 -21.61 54.28 4.80
CA VAL A 7 -21.19 53.09 5.54
C VAL A 7 -20.34 53.56 6.72
N THR A 8 -20.86 53.38 7.93
CA THR A 8 -20.16 53.80 9.15
C THR A 8 -18.87 53.00 9.32
N LEU A 9 -17.85 53.61 9.91
CA LEU A 9 -16.53 53.00 10.10
C LEU A 9 -16.62 51.63 10.81
N SER A 10 -17.54 51.49 11.75
CA SER A 10 -17.81 50.23 12.46
C SER A 10 -18.35 49.12 11.56
N TRP A 11 -19.13 49.45 10.54
CA TRP A 11 -19.65 48.49 9.57
C TRP A 11 -18.55 47.98 8.63
N ARG A 12 -17.65 48.87 8.20
CA ARG A 12 -16.43 48.50 7.45
C ARG A 12 -15.52 47.58 8.26
N LEU A 13 -15.32 47.89 9.54
CA LEU A 13 -14.50 47.07 10.43
C LEU A 13 -15.11 45.68 10.65
N ARG A 14 -16.42 45.59 10.87
CA ARG A 14 -17.14 44.30 11.00
C ARG A 14 -17.01 43.45 9.74
N LEU A 15 -17.16 44.06 8.55
CA LEU A 15 -16.96 43.34 7.29
C LEU A 15 -15.53 42.80 7.15
N LEU A 16 -14.51 43.60 7.48
CA LEU A 16 -13.12 43.14 7.44
C LEU A 16 -12.89 41.94 8.38
N VAL A 17 -13.40 42.02 9.61
CA VAL A 17 -13.30 40.92 10.58
C VAL A 17 -14.00 39.65 10.07
N VAL A 18 -15.22 39.76 9.53
CA VAL A 18 -15.94 38.61 8.98
C VAL A 18 -15.21 38.00 7.79
N THR A 19 -14.65 38.81 6.90
CA THR A 19 -13.87 38.30 5.76
C THR A 19 -12.63 37.56 6.22
N VAL A 20 -11.88 38.11 7.19
CA VAL A 20 -10.67 37.44 7.74
C VAL A 20 -11.03 36.12 8.41
N LEU A 21 -12.08 36.10 9.24
CA LEU A 21 -12.56 34.88 9.89
C LEU A 21 -13.06 33.85 8.87
N GLY A 22 -13.78 34.30 7.83
CA GLY A 22 -14.27 33.45 6.75
C GLY A 22 -13.12 32.83 5.95
N MET A 23 -12.08 33.60 5.62
CA MET A 23 -10.88 33.08 4.98
C MET A 23 -10.14 32.08 5.88
N GLY A 24 -10.03 32.36 7.18
CA GLY A 24 -9.44 31.43 8.13
C GLY A 24 -10.20 30.11 8.22
N ALA A 25 -11.54 30.17 8.34
CA ALA A 25 -12.40 29.00 8.38
C ALA A 25 -12.32 28.19 7.08
N LEU A 26 -12.29 28.86 5.92
CA LEU A 26 -12.11 28.20 4.62
C LEU A 26 -10.74 27.52 4.51
N GLY A 27 -9.67 28.17 4.99
CA GLY A 27 -8.33 27.60 5.02
C GLY A 27 -8.26 26.34 5.89
N ILE A 28 -8.87 26.38 7.08
CA ILE A 28 -8.98 25.21 7.97
C ILE A 28 -9.74 24.09 7.28
N LEU A 29 -10.91 24.38 6.70
CA LEU A 29 -11.75 23.38 6.02
C LEU A 29 -10.98 22.69 4.88
N LEU A 30 -10.35 23.47 4.01
CA LEU A 30 -9.55 22.92 2.91
C LEU A 30 -8.37 22.10 3.42
N GLY A 31 -7.68 22.57 4.47
CA GLY A 31 -6.61 21.82 5.13
C GLY A 31 -7.08 20.48 5.70
N SER A 32 -8.22 20.46 6.39
CA SER A 32 -8.80 19.24 6.95
C SER A 32 -9.15 18.21 5.87
N LEU A 33 -9.76 18.64 4.76
CA LEU A 33 -10.08 17.75 3.64
C LEU A 33 -8.82 17.13 3.01
N ARG A 34 -7.73 17.91 2.89
CA ARG A 34 -6.45 17.42 2.39
C ARG A 34 -5.79 16.41 3.34
N LEU A 35 -5.81 16.65 4.64
CA LEU A 35 -5.30 15.70 5.63
C LEU A 35 -6.07 14.37 5.60
N LEU A 36 -7.39 14.41 5.40
CA LEU A 36 -8.20 13.21 5.22
C LEU A 36 -7.81 12.41 3.96
N SER A 37 -7.41 13.06 2.87
CA SER A 37 -6.90 12.34 1.69
C SER A 37 -5.52 11.72 1.91
N ILE A 38 -4.59 12.43 2.56
CA ILE A 38 -3.23 11.94 2.84
C ILE A 38 -3.29 10.73 3.76
N THR A 39 -4.10 10.81 4.81
CA THR A 39 -4.27 9.69 5.77
C THR A 39 -4.86 8.44 5.11
N ARG A 40 -5.75 8.58 4.13
CA ARG A 40 -6.26 7.44 3.35
C ARG A 40 -5.17 6.84 2.46
N GLN A 41 -4.39 7.67 1.78
CA GLN A 41 -3.30 7.20 0.92
C GLN A 41 -2.22 6.49 1.72
N ALA A 42 -1.80 7.06 2.86
CA ALA A 42 -0.83 6.45 3.76
C ALA A 42 -1.32 5.10 4.30
N ARG A 43 -2.62 4.98 4.64
CA ARG A 43 -3.21 3.70 5.04
C ARG A 43 -3.18 2.67 3.91
N GLY A 44 -3.47 3.05 2.67
CA GLY A 44 -3.38 2.15 1.52
C GLY A 44 -1.98 1.55 1.36
N VAL A 45 -0.94 2.40 1.43
CA VAL A 45 0.45 1.94 1.35
C VAL A 45 0.78 0.96 2.48
N LEU A 46 0.43 1.29 3.73
CA LEU A 46 0.78 0.47 4.89
C LEU A 46 -0.02 -0.82 4.99
N GLN A 47 -1.26 -0.85 4.52
CA GLN A 47 -2.16 -1.99 4.66
C GLN A 47 -2.16 -2.91 3.44
N GLN A 48 -1.69 -2.44 2.29
CA GLN A 48 -1.76 -3.19 1.03
C GLN A 48 -0.39 -3.30 0.36
N GLU A 49 0.26 -2.18 0.04
CA GLU A 49 1.52 -2.19 -0.72
C GLU A 49 2.67 -2.84 0.06
N VAL A 50 2.86 -2.44 1.33
CA VAL A 50 3.95 -2.97 2.16
C VAL A 50 3.80 -4.49 2.37
N PRO A 51 2.64 -5.02 2.81
CA PRO A 51 2.51 -6.46 2.99
C PRO A 51 2.57 -7.23 1.66
N ALA A 52 2.17 -6.63 0.54
CA ALA A 52 2.29 -7.24 -0.78
C ALA A 52 3.76 -7.39 -1.22
N ILE A 53 4.56 -6.35 -1.01
CA ILE A 53 6.01 -6.38 -1.25
C ILE A 53 6.68 -7.42 -0.35
N GLU A 54 6.30 -7.49 0.93
CA GLU A 54 6.82 -8.50 1.86
C GLU A 54 6.50 -9.92 1.39
N LEU A 55 5.29 -10.16 0.88
CA LEU A 55 4.93 -11.46 0.31
C LEU A 55 5.79 -11.79 -0.91
N LEU A 56 5.95 -10.87 -1.86
CA LEU A 56 6.80 -11.09 -3.04
C LEU A 56 8.26 -11.41 -2.67
N LEU A 57 8.84 -10.68 -1.72
CA LEU A 57 10.20 -10.94 -1.26
C LEU A 57 10.35 -12.31 -0.60
N ASN A 58 9.36 -12.75 0.17
CA ASN A 58 9.37 -14.10 0.74
C ASN A 58 9.23 -15.16 -0.36
N ILE A 59 8.30 -14.99 -1.30
CA ILE A 59 8.09 -15.90 -2.44
C ILE A 59 9.39 -16.09 -3.23
N ASP A 60 10.10 -15.00 -3.55
CA ASP A 60 11.38 -15.05 -4.25
C ASP A 60 12.43 -15.84 -3.47
N ARG A 61 12.57 -15.55 -2.16
CA ARG A 61 13.48 -16.26 -1.26
C ARG A 61 13.17 -17.76 -1.23
N ASP A 62 11.91 -18.13 -1.03
CA ASP A 62 11.53 -19.53 -0.88
C ASP A 62 11.71 -20.29 -2.20
N ALA A 63 11.38 -19.67 -3.33
CA ALA A 63 11.61 -20.26 -4.66
C ALA A 63 13.10 -20.51 -4.90
N TYR A 64 13.96 -19.55 -4.54
CA TYR A 64 15.41 -19.72 -4.60
C TYR A 64 15.89 -20.83 -3.65
N GLN A 65 15.40 -20.89 -2.41
CA GLN A 65 15.76 -21.92 -1.44
C GLN A 65 15.32 -23.30 -1.89
N ALA A 66 14.14 -23.42 -2.50
CA ALA A 66 13.67 -24.66 -3.12
C ALA A 66 14.64 -25.10 -4.23
N GLN A 67 14.95 -24.21 -5.17
CA GLN A 67 15.90 -24.51 -6.25
C GLN A 67 17.26 -24.97 -5.68
N TYR A 68 17.80 -24.23 -4.71
CA TYR A 68 19.07 -24.57 -4.08
C TYR A 68 19.05 -25.94 -3.42
N ALA A 69 18.02 -26.26 -2.64
CA ALA A 69 17.86 -27.57 -2.00
C ALA A 69 17.75 -28.70 -3.03
N LEU A 70 17.03 -28.49 -4.13
CA LEU A 70 16.97 -29.43 -5.23
C LEU A 70 18.35 -29.69 -5.85
N GLU A 71 19.12 -28.63 -6.12
CA GLU A 71 20.50 -28.75 -6.64
C GLU A 71 21.41 -29.50 -5.66
N ARG A 72 21.33 -29.20 -4.37
CA ARG A 72 22.08 -29.90 -3.31
C ARG A 72 21.71 -31.38 -3.23
N SER A 73 20.44 -31.74 -3.43
CA SER A 73 20.01 -33.14 -3.46
C SER A 73 20.65 -33.96 -4.59
N LEU A 74 21.02 -33.32 -5.70
CA LEU A 74 21.71 -33.96 -6.82
C LEU A 74 23.21 -34.18 -6.53
N LEU A 75 23.78 -33.38 -5.63
CA LEU A 75 25.18 -33.42 -5.22
C LEU A 75 25.39 -34.17 -3.89
N ALA A 76 24.32 -34.69 -3.29
CA ALA A 76 24.36 -35.36 -2.00
C ALA A 76 25.26 -36.61 -2.02
N SER A 77 26.01 -36.82 -0.94
CA SER A 77 26.98 -37.92 -0.82
C SER A 77 26.32 -39.27 -0.50
N GLY A 78 25.05 -39.25 -0.08
CA GLY A 78 24.30 -40.43 0.32
C GLY A 78 22.78 -40.20 0.34
N PRO A 79 22.00 -41.27 0.53
CA PRO A 79 20.54 -41.24 0.45
C PRO A 79 19.89 -40.41 1.56
N GLU A 80 20.50 -40.35 2.75
CA GLU A 80 19.98 -39.56 3.89
C GLU A 80 20.10 -38.05 3.63
N GLU A 81 21.30 -37.56 3.29
CA GLU A 81 21.52 -36.16 2.90
C GLU A 81 20.63 -35.78 1.71
N ARG A 82 20.46 -36.69 0.74
CA ARG A 82 19.57 -36.45 -0.39
C ARG A 82 18.13 -36.24 0.04
N GLU A 83 17.61 -37.09 0.93
CA GLU A 83 16.23 -37.00 1.38
C GLU A 83 15.98 -35.75 2.23
N GLU A 84 16.94 -35.34 3.05
CA GLU A 84 16.90 -34.07 3.79
C GLU A 84 16.78 -32.89 2.83
N GLN A 85 17.63 -32.81 1.82
CA GLN A 85 17.57 -31.74 0.81
C GLN A 85 16.27 -31.78 -0.01
N LEU A 86 15.72 -32.97 -0.29
CA LEU A 86 14.42 -33.08 -0.96
C LEU A 86 13.25 -32.68 -0.04
N ALA A 87 13.36 -32.88 1.28
CA ALA A 87 12.39 -32.39 2.23
C ALA A 87 12.38 -30.87 2.27
N ASP A 88 13.55 -30.24 2.33
CA ASP A 88 13.71 -28.78 2.26
C ASP A 88 13.14 -28.23 0.95
N PHE A 89 13.42 -28.87 -0.18
CA PHE A 89 12.84 -28.49 -1.47
C PHE A 89 11.30 -28.47 -1.42
N ARG A 90 10.69 -29.55 -0.92
CA ARG A 90 9.22 -29.69 -0.86
C ARG A 90 8.61 -28.63 0.05
N GLU A 91 9.22 -28.39 1.21
CA GLU A 91 8.74 -27.37 2.15
C GLU A 91 8.80 -25.97 1.51
N ASN A 92 9.94 -25.58 0.94
CA ASN A 92 10.10 -24.26 0.33
C ASN A 92 9.20 -24.09 -0.90
N ALA A 93 9.02 -25.12 -1.72
CA ALA A 93 8.10 -25.08 -2.86
C ALA A 93 6.64 -24.92 -2.41
N GLN A 94 6.23 -25.63 -1.35
CA GLN A 94 4.90 -25.47 -0.76
C GLN A 94 4.70 -24.04 -0.24
N GLN A 95 5.66 -23.52 0.54
CA GLN A 95 5.59 -22.18 1.10
C GLN A 95 5.52 -21.09 0.00
N THR A 96 6.26 -21.27 -1.09
CA THR A 96 6.21 -20.40 -2.28
C THR A 96 4.77 -20.31 -2.82
N GLY A 97 4.12 -21.46 -3.02
CA GLY A 97 2.75 -21.53 -3.53
C GLY A 97 1.72 -20.94 -2.56
N GLU A 98 1.84 -21.23 -1.27
CA GLU A 98 0.94 -20.67 -0.25
C GLU A 98 1.02 -19.16 -0.17
N ARG A 99 2.23 -18.59 -0.21
CA ARG A 99 2.43 -17.14 -0.19
C ARG A 99 1.99 -16.49 -1.50
N TRP A 100 2.10 -17.17 -2.64
CA TRP A 100 1.56 -16.69 -3.91
C TRP A 100 0.04 -16.52 -3.86
N GLU A 101 -0.69 -17.48 -3.30
CA GLU A 101 -2.14 -17.34 -3.11
C GLU A 101 -2.48 -16.19 -2.16
N GLN A 102 -1.72 -15.99 -1.09
CA GLN A 102 -1.88 -14.84 -0.19
C GLN A 102 -1.63 -13.52 -0.92
N TYR A 103 -0.62 -13.45 -1.77
CA TYR A 103 -0.30 -12.26 -2.56
C TYR A 103 -1.45 -11.91 -3.51
N LYS A 104 -1.96 -12.89 -4.27
CA LYS A 104 -3.12 -12.71 -5.16
C LYS A 104 -4.37 -12.24 -4.42
N ALA A 105 -4.59 -12.72 -3.19
CA ALA A 105 -5.70 -12.28 -2.36
C ALA A 105 -5.51 -10.86 -1.81
N LEU A 106 -4.26 -10.46 -1.50
CA LEU A 106 -3.92 -9.18 -0.89
C LEU A 106 -3.84 -8.03 -1.88
N VAL A 107 -3.45 -8.29 -3.13
CA VAL A 107 -3.37 -7.27 -4.19
C VAL A 107 -4.64 -7.35 -5.04
N PRO A 108 -5.77 -6.74 -4.63
CA PRO A 108 -6.80 -6.37 -5.57
C PRO A 108 -6.23 -5.24 -6.42
N GLY A 109 -5.37 -5.58 -7.37
CA GLY A 109 -4.94 -4.66 -8.40
C GLY A 109 -6.16 -4.10 -9.14
N SER A 110 -5.94 -3.04 -9.90
CA SER A 110 -6.92 -2.65 -10.93
C SER A 110 -7.25 -3.87 -11.81
N ASP A 111 -8.42 -3.93 -12.44
CA ASP A 111 -8.75 -5.08 -13.31
C ASP A 111 -7.66 -5.33 -14.38
N ALA A 112 -6.95 -4.28 -14.79
CA ALA A 112 -5.79 -4.36 -15.70
C ALA A 112 -4.57 -5.06 -15.09
N GLU A 113 -4.32 -4.87 -13.80
CA GLU A 113 -3.22 -5.53 -13.08
C GLU A 113 -3.57 -6.98 -12.77
N ARG A 114 -4.81 -7.27 -12.36
CA ARG A 114 -5.28 -8.66 -12.20
C ARG A 114 -5.16 -9.47 -13.49
N ALA A 115 -5.50 -8.85 -14.63
CA ALA A 115 -5.36 -9.50 -15.93
C ALA A 115 -3.90 -9.84 -16.30
N GLN A 116 -2.91 -9.14 -15.75
CA GLN A 116 -1.49 -9.48 -15.95
C GLN A 116 -1.08 -10.71 -15.13
N TRP A 117 -1.69 -10.89 -13.96
CA TRP A 117 -1.37 -11.97 -13.03
C TRP A 117 -2.16 -13.27 -13.30
N GLU A 118 -3.34 -13.21 -13.94
CA GLU A 118 -4.11 -14.42 -14.32
C GLU A 118 -3.35 -15.37 -15.26
N ILE A 119 -2.28 -14.91 -15.89
CA ILE A 119 -1.45 -15.70 -16.79
C ILE A 119 -0.51 -16.65 -16.01
N TYR A 120 -0.24 -16.38 -14.72
CA TYR A 120 0.73 -17.07 -13.87
C TYR A 120 0.08 -17.78 -12.67
#